data_AF-A0A7W1VYH8-F1
#
_entry.id   AF-A0A7W1VYH8-F1
#
_cell.length_a   1.000
_cell.length_b   1.000
_cell.length_c   1.000
_cell.angle_alpha   90.00
_cell.angle_beta   90.00
_cell.angle_gamma   90.00
#
_symmetry.space_group_name_H-M   'P 1'
#
loop_
_entity.id
_entity.type
_entity.pdbx_description
1 polymer ?
#
loop_
_entity_poly.entity_id
_entity_poly.type
_entity_poly.pdbx_seq_one_letter_code
_entity_poly.pdbx_strand_id
1 'polypeptide(L)'
;MKKIKYFYNANSLRYEKLETPLRVKLLRVLGFISAAIVTAVIIVSIAYRYFPSANEKRLQSQNEDLKDDYEVLQERTKKLQDRMGDLE
;
A
#
# COMPACT_ATOMS: atom_id res chain seq x y z
N MET A 1 -1.77 39.10 -20.11
CA MET A 1 -0.68 39.89 -19.49
C MET A 1 -0.25 39.21 -18.18
N LYS A 2 1.05 38.97 -17.95
CA LYS A 2 1.55 38.28 -16.75
C LYS A 2 1.57 39.25 -15.56
N LYS A 3 0.84 38.94 -14.47
CA LYS A 3 0.88 39.74 -13.24
C LYS A 3 2.23 39.54 -12.54
N ILE A 4 3.10 40.56 -12.57
CA ILE A 4 4.39 40.55 -11.87
C ILE A 4 4.20 41.27 -10.54
N LYS A 5 4.62 40.65 -9.43
CA LYS A 5 4.59 41.28 -8.11
C LYS A 5 5.81 42.19 -7.94
N TYR A 6 5.61 43.40 -7.46
CA TYR A 6 6.66 44.37 -7.14
C TYR A 6 6.72 44.58 -5.63
N PHE A 7 7.90 44.86 -5.09
CA PHE A 7 8.08 45.29 -3.71
C PHE A 7 8.84 46.63 -3.69
N TYR A 8 8.57 47.47 -2.69
CA TYR A 8 9.28 48.74 -2.53
C TYR A 8 10.60 48.51 -1.81
N ASN A 9 11.71 48.95 -2.41
CA ASN A 9 13.03 48.89 -1.78
C ASN A 9 13.36 50.24 -1.15
N ALA A 10 13.41 50.29 0.18
CA ALA A 10 13.69 51.51 0.93
C ALA A 10 15.11 52.05 0.72
N ASN A 11 16.05 51.22 0.24
CA ASN A 11 17.44 51.64 -0.02
C ASN A 11 17.60 52.30 -1.40
N SER A 12 16.88 51.82 -2.42
CA SER A 12 16.92 52.38 -3.78
C SER A 12 15.78 53.35 -4.09
N LEU A 13 14.84 53.54 -3.15
CA LEU A 13 13.60 54.34 -3.27
C LEU A 13 12.75 53.96 -4.50
N ARG A 14 12.89 52.73 -4.99
CA ARG A 14 12.27 52.25 -6.24
C ARG A 14 11.55 50.92 -6.05
N TYR A 15 10.57 50.68 -6.92
CA TYR A 15 9.87 49.40 -7.00
C TYR A 15 10.70 48.40 -7.80
N GLU A 16 11.04 47.29 -7.16
CA GLU A 16 11.80 46.19 -7.75
C GLU A 16 10.91 44.96 -7.95
N LYS A 17 11.21 44.17 -8.98
CA LYS A 17 10.45 42.96 -9.28
C LYS A 17 10.76 41.91 -8.22
N LEU A 18 9.71 41.27 -7.69
CA LEU A 18 9.87 40.17 -6.75
C LEU A 18 10.31 38.91 -7.51
N GLU A 19 11.62 38.70 -7.58
CA GLU A 19 12.19 37.48 -8.14
C GLU A 19 12.21 36.39 -7.07
N THR A 20 11.54 35.27 -7.36
CA THR A 20 11.58 34.10 -6.48
C THR A 20 12.80 33.26 -6.84
N PRO A 21 13.75 33.05 -5.91
CA PRO A 21 14.99 32.35 -6.23
C PRO A 21 14.69 30.89 -6.57
N LEU A 22 15.44 30.32 -7.53
CA LEU A 22 15.23 28.97 -8.06
C LEU A 22 15.20 27.89 -6.97
N ARG A 23 16.08 28.02 -5.96
CA ARG A 23 16.13 27.14 -4.78
C ARG A 23 14.79 27.02 -4.03
N VAL A 24 14.04 28.11 -3.91
CA VAL A 24 12.74 28.11 -3.20
C VAL A 24 11.67 27.40 -4.03
N LYS A 25 11.73 27.51 -5.35
CA LYS A 25 10.84 26.74 -6.24
C LYS A 25 11.15 25.26 -6.18
N LEU A 26 12.43 24.89 -6.23
CA LEU A 26 12.86 23.50 -6.16
C LEU A 26 12.45 22.85 -4.83
N LEU A 27 12.68 23.52 -3.71
CA LEU A 27 12.28 23.02 -2.39
C LEU A 27 10.77 22.78 -2.29
N ARG A 28 9.96 23.68 -2.87
CA ARG A 28 8.50 23.54 -2.90
C ARG A 28 8.05 22.33 -3.71
N VAL A 29 8.67 22.09 -4.87
CA VAL A 29 8.36 20.94 -5.71
C VAL A 29 8.74 19.63 -5.00
N LEU A 30 9.92 19.59 -4.38
CA LEU A 30 10.35 18.42 -3.61
C LEU A 30 9.41 18.12 -2.44
N GLY A 31 8.99 19.15 -1.69
CA GLY A 31 8.01 18.97 -0.61
C GLY A 31 6.65 18.46 -1.09
N PHE A 32 6.21 18.88 -2.27
CA PHE A 32 4.99 18.36 -2.88
C PHE A 32 5.14 16.89 -3.29
N ILE A 33 6.27 16.52 -3.91
CA ILE A 33 6.55 15.14 -4.30
C ILE A 33 6.60 14.23 -3.08
N SER A 34 7.27 14.64 -2.00
CA SER A 34 7.30 13.85 -0.77
C SER A 34 5.91 13.63 -0.19
N ALA A 35 5.07 14.69 -0.16
CA ALA A 35 3.70 14.57 0.34
C ALA A 35 2.84 13.65 -0.53
N ALA A 36 3.00 13.72 -1.86
CA ALA A 36 2.30 12.85 -2.79
C ALA A 36 2.69 11.37 -2.59
N ILE A 37 3.98 11.08 -2.43
CA ILE A 37 4.48 9.72 -2.18
C ILE A 37 3.92 9.18 -0.87
N VAL A 38 4.00 9.95 0.22
CA VAL A 38 3.46 9.54 1.53
C VAL A 38 1.96 9.25 1.43
N THR A 39 1.22 10.12 0.75
CA THR A 39 -0.23 9.93 0.54
C THR A 39 -0.51 8.65 -0.25
N ALA A 40 0.25 8.39 -1.32
CA ALA A 40 0.11 7.18 -2.11
C ALA A 40 0.37 5.92 -1.28
N VAL A 41 1.43 5.92 -0.46
CA VAL A 41 1.75 4.80 0.44
C VAL A 41 0.61 4.54 1.43
N ILE A 42 0.04 5.59 2.02
CA ILE A 42 -1.10 5.47 2.96
C ILE A 42 -2.30 4.83 2.26
N ILE A 43 -2.67 5.33 1.08
CA ILE A 43 -3.81 4.81 0.31
C ILE A 43 -3.60 3.34 -0.04
N VAL A 44 -2.41 2.99 -0.55
CA VAL A 44 -2.07 1.62 -0.93
C VAL A 44 -2.08 0.68 0.29
N SER A 45 -1.55 1.13 1.43
CA SER A 45 -1.56 0.35 2.66
C SER A 45 -2.99 0.08 3.16
N ILE A 46 -3.88 1.07 3.06
CA ILE A 46 -5.30 0.90 3.40
C ILE A 46 -5.96 -0.04 2.39
N ALA A 47 -5.71 0.17 1.09
CA ALA A 47 -6.29 -0.64 0.03
C ALA A 47 -5.94 -2.13 0.20
N TYR A 48 -4.68 -2.49 0.45
CA TYR A 48 -4.29 -3.88 0.70
C TYR A 48 -4.92 -4.47 1.97
N ARG A 49 -5.21 -3.65 2.99
CA ARG A 49 -5.84 -4.13 4.23
C ARG A 49 -7.34 -4.42 4.07
N TYR A 50 -8.04 -3.64 3.24
CA TYR A 50 -9.49 -3.81 3.03
C TYR A 50 -9.84 -4.67 1.82
N PHE A 51 -8.97 -4.70 0.81
CA PHE A 51 -9.06 -5.59 -0.33
C PHE A 51 -8.00 -6.69 -0.15
N PRO A 52 -8.30 -7.76 0.61
CA PRO A 52 -7.42 -8.92 0.63
C PRO A 52 -7.18 -9.33 -0.82
N SER A 53 -5.91 -9.56 -1.16
CA SER A 53 -5.54 -9.89 -2.53
C SER A 53 -6.36 -11.10 -2.97
N ALA A 54 -6.86 -11.14 -4.21
CA ALA A 54 -7.54 -12.32 -4.75
C ALA A 54 -6.72 -13.62 -4.52
N ASN A 55 -5.40 -13.47 -4.42
CA ASN A 55 -4.46 -14.52 -4.05
C ASN A 55 -4.63 -15.03 -2.62
N GLU A 56 -4.83 -14.16 -1.62
CA GLU A 56 -5.04 -14.57 -0.22
C GLU A 56 -6.33 -15.37 -0.07
N LYS A 57 -7.42 -14.91 -0.71
CA LYS A 57 -8.69 -15.64 -0.72
C LYS A 57 -8.56 -17.01 -1.40
N ARG A 58 -7.85 -17.09 -2.54
CA ARG A 58 -7.58 -18.36 -3.23
C ARG A 58 -6.71 -19.29 -2.39
N LEU A 59 -5.73 -18.75 -1.67
CA LEU A 59 -4.86 -19.55 -0.80
C LEU A 59 -5.59 -20.06 0.43
N GLN A 60 -6.52 -19.26 0.98
CA GLN A 60 -7.37 -19.68 2.08
C GLN A 60 -8.31 -20.82 1.67
N SER A 61 -8.97 -20.69 0.51
CA SER A 61 -9.80 -21.77 -0.06
C SER A 61 -9.00 -23.06 -0.25
N GLN A 62 -7.82 -22.99 -0.85
CA GLN A 62 -6.95 -24.18 -1.02
C GLN A 62 -6.54 -24.82 0.33
N ASN A 63 -6.37 -24.02 1.38
CA ASN A 63 -6.07 -24.57 2.71
C ASN A 63 -7.28 -25.23 3.35
N GLU A 64 -8.49 -24.72 3.11
CA GLU A 64 -9.73 -25.37 3.53
C GLU A 64 -9.91 -26.69 2.79
N ASP A 65 -9.79 -26.69 1.46
CA ASP A 65 -9.89 -27.92 0.64
C ASP A 65 -8.88 -28.98 1.11
N LEU A 66 -7.63 -28.58 1.38
CA LEU A 66 -6.59 -29.50 1.83
C LEU A 66 -6.87 -30.08 3.22
N LYS A 67 -7.52 -29.32 4.11
CA LYS A 67 -7.91 -29.82 5.44
C LYS A 67 -9.01 -30.86 5.33
N ASP A 68 -10.01 -30.60 4.49
CA ASP A 68 -11.12 -31.54 4.25
C ASP A 68 -10.59 -32.86 3.68
N ASP A 69 -9.67 -32.80 2.71
CA ASP A 69 -9.01 -33.99 2.16
C ASP A 69 -8.25 -34.79 3.24
N TYR A 70 -7.57 -34.08 4.15
CA TYR A 70 -6.84 -34.72 5.25
C TYR A 70 -7.77 -35.39 6.25
N GLU A 71 -8.92 -34.78 6.55
CA GLU A 71 -9.93 -35.35 7.45
C GLU A 71 -10.52 -36.63 6.86
N VAL A 72 -10.86 -36.62 5.56
CA VAL A 72 -11.32 -37.82 4.85
C VAL A 72 -10.26 -38.92 4.85
N LEU A 73 -9.00 -38.56 4.63
CA LEU A 73 -7.89 -39.52 4.65
C LEU A 73 -7.71 -40.13 6.05
N GLN A 74 -7.77 -39.31 7.09
CA GLN A 74 -7.68 -39.75 8.47
C GLN A 74 -8.82 -40.72 8.83
N GLU A 75 -10.05 -40.42 8.41
CA GLU A 75 -11.19 -41.31 8.61
C GLU A 75 -10.99 -42.66 7.91
N ARG A 76 -10.48 -42.65 6.68
CA ARG A 76 -10.17 -43.88 5.93
C ARG A 76 -9.07 -44.69 6.61
N THR A 77 -8.00 -44.04 7.05
CA THR A 77 -6.91 -44.72 7.77
C THR A 77 -7.41 -45.33 9.06
N LYS A 78 -8.26 -44.62 9.82
CA LYS A 78 -8.87 -45.14 11.05
C LYS A 78 -9.73 -46.38 10.76
N LYS A 79 -10.61 -46.32 9.75
CA LYS A 79 -11.44 -47.45 9.31
C LYS A 79 -10.61 -48.66 8.87
N LEU A 80 -9.47 -48.43 8.21
CA LEU A 80 -8.54 -49.50 7.83
C LEU A 80 -7.87 -50.13 9.06
N GLN A 81 -7.46 -49.29 10.02
CA GLN A 81 -6.81 -49.74 11.24
C GLN A 81 -7.77 -50.55 12.13
N ASP A 82 -9.02 -50.10 12.27
CA ASP A 82 -10.07 -50.83 13.00
C ASP A 82 -10.29 -52.23 12.37
N ARG A 83 -10.39 -52.31 11.04
CA ARG A 83 -10.54 -53.59 10.33
C ARG A 83 -9.33 -54.52 10.45
N MET A 84 -8.12 -53.97 10.58
CA MET A 84 -6.92 -54.78 10.81
C MET A 84 -6.88 -55.31 12.26
N GLY A 85 -7.33 -54.52 13.23
CA GLY A 85 -7.45 -54.95 14.63
C GLY A 85 -8.53 -56.01 14.85
N ASP A 86 -9.62 -55.99 14.07
CA ASP A 86 -10.66 -57.04 14.09
C ASP A 86 -10.19 -58.39 13.50
N LEU A 87 -9.04 -58.42 12.81
CA LEU A 87 -8.49 -59.62 12.15
C LEU A 87 -7.39 -60.33 12.97
N GLU A 88 -6.94 -59.74 14.08
CA GLU A 88 -6.06 -60.36 15.10
C GLU A 88 -6.88 -60.97 16.25
#